data_AF-A0A961BT99-F1
#
_entry.id   AF-A0A961BT99-F1
#
_cell.length_a   1.000
_cell.length_b   1.000
_cell.length_c   1.000
_cell.angle_alpha   90.00
_cell.angle_beta   90.00
_cell.angle_gamma   90.00
#
_symmetry.space_group_name_H-M   'P 1'
#
loop_
_entity.id
_entity.type
_entity.pdbx_description
1 polymer ?
#
loop_
_entity_poly.entity_id
_entity_poly.type
_entity_poly.pdbx_seq_one_letter_code
_entity_poly.pdbx_strand_id
1 'polypeptide(L)'
;MTRRLAPALLGIAVVAAVVSACGDSGPPLSDWVNDADTICADHQTEADLVRPVLFSPPVPELLRKSSELSKAEASELRDLPAPAGDARIQARDYIATLDERNTTLDLLATGIELSQDDVDDLTTRLGELTQDAADKAIALGLEQCRAGVDLSSSGAGTGGAGAATPTEDPLTTPSSGPTTIPSEFGTEDGAEGAG
;
A
#
# COMPACT_ATOMS: atom_id res chain seq x y z
N MET A 1 4.90 60.04 -62.02
CA MET A 1 3.87 59.06 -61.58
C MET A 1 4.24 58.58 -60.19
N THR A 2 3.33 58.81 -59.25
CA THR A 2 3.55 58.90 -57.80
C THR A 2 3.37 57.53 -57.15
N ARG A 3 4.41 56.96 -56.51
CA ARG A 3 4.26 55.75 -55.68
C ARG A 3 4.07 56.17 -54.22
N ARG A 4 2.89 55.84 -53.68
CA ARG A 4 2.47 56.10 -52.30
C ARG A 4 3.14 55.10 -51.35
N LEU A 5 3.82 55.59 -50.33
CA LEU A 5 4.28 54.83 -49.17
C LEU A 5 3.12 54.78 -48.16
N ALA A 6 2.69 53.56 -47.80
CA ALA A 6 1.75 53.32 -46.71
C ALA A 6 2.55 53.01 -45.43
N PRO A 7 2.29 53.70 -44.30
CA PRO A 7 2.87 53.33 -43.02
C PRO A 7 2.06 52.18 -42.39
N ALA A 8 2.71 51.05 -42.16
CA ALA A 8 2.15 49.94 -41.38
C ALA A 8 2.21 50.31 -39.89
N LEU A 9 1.04 50.48 -39.29
CA LEU A 9 0.84 50.75 -37.87
C LEU A 9 1.31 49.57 -37.02
N LEU A 10 2.27 49.85 -36.14
CA LEU A 10 2.83 48.98 -35.13
C LEU A 10 1.84 48.90 -33.95
N GLY A 11 0.91 47.93 -34.00
CA GLY A 11 0.01 47.62 -32.89
C GLY A 11 0.60 46.52 -32.01
N ILE A 12 1.46 46.87 -31.06
CA ILE A 12 1.88 45.95 -30.01
C ILE A 12 0.70 45.82 -29.04
N ALA A 13 -0.10 44.78 -29.23
CA ALA A 13 -1.03 44.32 -28.22
C ALA A 13 -0.21 43.87 -27.01
N VAL A 14 -0.23 44.67 -25.95
CA VAL A 14 0.20 44.26 -24.62
C VAL A 14 -0.77 43.16 -24.19
N VAL A 15 -0.44 41.92 -24.50
CA VAL A 15 -1.02 40.76 -23.84
C VAL A 15 -0.55 40.90 -22.39
N ALA A 16 -1.44 41.42 -21.55
CA ALA A 16 -1.34 41.21 -20.12
C ALA A 16 -1.36 39.69 -19.93
N ALA A 17 -0.17 39.09 -19.90
CA ALA A 17 0.03 37.79 -19.31
C ALA A 17 -0.42 37.94 -17.86
N VAL A 18 -1.69 37.62 -17.62
CA VAL A 18 -2.15 37.25 -16.30
C VAL A 18 -1.22 36.12 -15.93
N VAL A 19 -0.21 36.43 -15.13
CA VAL A 19 0.51 35.45 -14.35
C VAL A 19 -0.56 34.91 -13.42
N SER A 20 -1.37 33.97 -13.92
CA SER A 20 -2.11 33.09 -13.05
C SER A 20 -1.02 32.49 -12.21
N ALA A 21 -0.97 32.89 -10.93
CA ALA A 21 -0.39 32.05 -9.90
C ALA A 21 -0.80 30.63 -10.31
N CYS A 22 0.19 29.79 -10.65
CA CYS A 22 -0.06 28.41 -11.01
C CYS A 22 -0.75 27.83 -9.79
N GLY A 23 -2.08 27.88 -9.81
CA GLY A 23 -2.92 27.39 -8.74
C GLY A 23 -2.51 25.95 -8.59
N ASP A 24 -2.29 25.57 -7.36
CA ASP A 24 -2.09 24.20 -6.98
C ASP A 24 -3.39 23.44 -7.25
N SER A 25 -3.67 23.22 -8.54
CA SER A 25 -4.96 22.86 -9.10
C SER A 25 -5.09 21.35 -9.22
N GLY A 26 -4.37 20.61 -8.36
CA GLY A 26 -4.57 19.19 -8.23
C GLY A 26 -5.95 18.90 -7.65
N PRO A 27 -6.46 17.67 -7.81
CA PRO A 27 -7.62 17.24 -7.04
C PRO A 27 -7.34 17.39 -5.53
N PRO A 28 -8.40 17.51 -4.71
CA PRO A 28 -8.24 17.41 -3.27
C PRO A 28 -7.61 16.05 -2.91
N LEU A 29 -6.83 16.01 -1.83
CA LEU A 29 -6.18 14.78 -1.37
C LEU A 29 -7.16 13.61 -1.22
N SER A 30 -8.40 13.87 -0.76
CA SER A 30 -9.43 12.84 -0.62
C SER A 30 -9.75 12.09 -1.91
N ASP A 31 -9.78 12.80 -3.04
CA ASP A 31 -10.11 12.18 -4.33
C ASP A 31 -8.94 11.29 -4.78
N TRP A 32 -7.70 11.79 -4.63
CA TRP A 32 -6.50 11.00 -4.92
C TRP A 32 -6.40 9.76 -4.02
N VAL A 33 -6.69 9.88 -2.73
CA VAL A 33 -6.69 8.76 -1.77
C VAL A 33 -7.72 7.70 -2.16
N ASN A 34 -8.94 8.09 -2.52
CA ASN A 34 -9.97 7.13 -2.95
C ASN A 34 -9.55 6.37 -4.22
N ASP A 35 -8.96 7.06 -5.20
CA ASP A 35 -8.48 6.43 -6.43
C ASP A 35 -7.28 5.52 -6.16
N ALA A 36 -6.35 5.97 -5.32
CA ALA A 36 -5.17 5.21 -4.92
C ALA A 36 -5.54 3.94 -4.13
N ASP A 37 -6.48 4.03 -3.18
CA ASP A 37 -6.96 2.85 -2.44
C ASP A 37 -7.68 1.84 -3.34
N THR A 38 -8.37 2.31 -4.38
CA THR A 38 -8.97 1.42 -5.38
C THR A 38 -7.89 0.64 -6.13
N ILE A 39 -6.85 1.32 -6.62
CA ILE A 39 -5.69 0.69 -7.27
C ILE A 39 -5.04 -0.32 -6.33
N CYS A 40 -4.75 0.08 -5.10
CA CYS A 40 -4.12 -0.80 -4.11
C CYS A 40 -4.98 -2.02 -3.78
N ALA A 41 -6.30 -1.87 -3.65
CA ALA A 41 -7.20 -3.00 -3.40
C ALA A 41 -7.23 -4.00 -4.57
N ASP A 42 -7.19 -3.52 -5.81
CA ASP A 42 -7.15 -4.36 -7.00
C ASP A 42 -5.84 -5.15 -7.07
N HIS A 43 -4.69 -4.49 -6.86
CA HIS A 43 -3.37 -5.14 -6.85
C HIS A 43 -3.21 -6.12 -5.68
N GLN A 44 -3.75 -5.80 -4.49
CA GLN A 44 -3.76 -6.72 -3.36
C GLN A 44 -4.66 -7.94 -3.62
N THR A 45 -5.79 -7.76 -4.30
CA THR A 45 -6.64 -8.87 -4.72
C THR A 45 -5.89 -9.78 -5.69
N GLU A 46 -5.17 -9.22 -6.67
CA GLU A 46 -4.34 -10.04 -7.58
C GLU A 46 -3.22 -10.76 -6.80
N ALA A 47 -2.55 -10.07 -5.88
CA ALA A 47 -1.53 -10.65 -5.01
C ALA A 47 -2.06 -11.82 -4.17
N ASP A 48 -3.24 -11.69 -3.58
CA ASP A 48 -3.87 -12.75 -2.79
C ASP A 48 -4.30 -13.93 -3.67
N LEU A 49 -4.69 -13.70 -4.92
CA LEU A 49 -4.98 -14.78 -5.88
C LEU A 49 -3.74 -15.59 -6.25
N VAL A 50 -2.55 -14.96 -6.24
CA VAL A 50 -1.27 -15.65 -6.47
C VAL A 50 -0.58 -16.12 -5.18
N ARG A 51 -1.14 -15.85 -3.98
CA ARG A 51 -0.63 -16.47 -2.75
C ARG A 51 -0.74 -17.98 -2.88
N PRO A 52 0.39 -18.71 -2.77
CA PRO A 52 0.42 -20.11 -3.16
C PRO A 52 -0.47 -20.96 -2.26
N VAL A 53 -1.58 -21.42 -2.82
CA VAL A 53 -2.37 -22.51 -2.27
C VAL A 53 -1.69 -23.81 -2.69
N LEU A 54 -0.98 -24.43 -1.73
CA LEU A 54 -0.55 -25.85 -1.70
C LEU A 54 0.71 -26.31 -2.46
N PHE A 55 1.38 -25.46 -3.25
CA PHE A 55 2.71 -25.77 -3.79
C PHE A 55 3.58 -24.52 -3.83
N SER A 56 4.39 -24.29 -2.79
CA SER A 56 5.26 -23.11 -2.67
C SER A 56 6.18 -22.98 -3.89
N PRO A 57 5.96 -22.01 -4.80
CA PRO A 57 6.92 -21.73 -5.86
C PRO A 57 8.27 -21.35 -5.23
N PRO A 58 9.39 -21.55 -5.95
CA PRO A 58 10.70 -21.18 -5.42
C PRO A 58 10.73 -19.68 -5.09
N VAL A 59 11.37 -19.33 -3.96
CA VAL A 59 11.41 -17.96 -3.41
C VAL A 59 11.72 -16.88 -4.46
N PRO A 60 12.67 -17.07 -5.41
CA PRO A 60 12.93 -16.09 -6.47
C PRO A 60 11.72 -15.77 -7.37
N GLU A 61 10.86 -16.75 -7.65
CA GLU A 61 9.65 -16.52 -8.47
C GLU A 61 8.59 -15.74 -7.70
N LEU A 62 8.46 -15.97 -6.38
CA LEU A 62 7.59 -15.16 -5.51
C LEU A 62 8.07 -13.70 -5.45
N LEU A 63 9.37 -13.50 -5.28
CA LEU A 63 9.96 -12.17 -5.26
C LEU A 63 9.75 -11.44 -6.61
N ARG A 64 9.93 -12.16 -7.74
CA ARG A 64 9.69 -11.59 -9.07
C ARG A 64 8.23 -11.21 -9.27
N LYS A 65 7.28 -12.11 -8.95
CA LYS A 65 5.85 -11.81 -9.10
C LYS A 65 5.40 -10.68 -8.15
N SER A 66 5.92 -10.64 -6.93
CA SER A 66 5.69 -9.53 -5.98
C SER A 66 6.21 -8.20 -6.53
N SER A 67 7.41 -8.19 -7.12
CA SER A 67 7.98 -7.01 -7.79
C SER A 67 7.13 -6.57 -8.98
N GLU A 68 6.69 -7.49 -9.83
CA GLU A 68 5.84 -7.18 -10.98
C GLU A 68 4.52 -6.51 -10.59
N LEU A 69 3.82 -7.06 -9.58
CA LEU A 69 2.57 -6.49 -9.06
C LEU A 69 2.81 -5.10 -8.45
N SER A 70 3.81 -4.98 -7.59
CA SER A 70 4.13 -3.72 -6.92
C SER A 70 4.64 -2.64 -7.89
N LYS A 71 5.23 -3.01 -9.03
CA LYS A 71 5.55 -2.07 -10.12
C LYS A 71 4.33 -1.62 -10.89
N ALA A 72 3.37 -2.51 -11.13
CA ALA A 72 2.12 -2.17 -11.78
C ALA A 72 1.31 -1.19 -10.91
N GLU A 73 1.17 -1.48 -9.60
CA GLU A 73 0.60 -0.58 -8.61
C GLU A 73 1.27 0.80 -8.64
N ALA A 74 2.60 0.85 -8.50
CA ALA A 74 3.34 2.11 -8.53
C ALA A 74 3.22 2.85 -9.88
N SER A 75 3.05 2.14 -11.00
CA SER A 75 2.82 2.76 -12.31
C SER A 75 1.45 3.44 -12.35
N GLU A 76 0.40 2.74 -11.94
CA GLU A 76 -0.97 3.29 -11.94
C GLU A 76 -1.11 4.47 -10.97
N LEU A 77 -0.48 4.40 -9.79
CA LEU A 77 -0.44 5.51 -8.84
C LEU A 77 0.23 6.76 -9.41
N ARG A 78 1.22 6.62 -10.31
CA ARG A 78 1.86 7.76 -10.98
C ARG A 78 0.99 8.39 -12.06
N ASP A 79 0.12 7.59 -12.67
CA ASP A 79 -0.79 8.05 -13.71
C ASP A 79 -1.97 8.83 -13.12
N LEU A 80 -2.21 8.73 -11.80
CA LEU A 80 -3.18 9.56 -11.10
C LEU A 80 -2.82 11.06 -11.15
N PRO A 81 -3.81 11.96 -11.27
CA PRO A 81 -3.56 13.39 -11.15
C PRO A 81 -3.00 13.71 -9.76
N ALA A 82 -1.81 14.31 -9.72
CA ALA A 82 -1.15 14.59 -8.45
C ALA A 82 -1.98 15.53 -7.57
N PRO A 83 -2.15 15.24 -6.26
CA PRO A 83 -3.00 16.02 -5.38
C PRO A 83 -2.48 17.44 -5.21
N ALA A 84 -3.35 18.36 -4.80
CA ALA A 84 -2.97 19.74 -4.50
C ALA A 84 -2.19 19.83 -3.18
N GLY A 85 -1.31 20.83 -3.08
CA GLY A 85 -0.64 21.21 -1.84
C GLY A 85 0.58 20.36 -1.52
N ASP A 86 0.93 20.37 -0.24
CA ASP A 86 2.00 19.55 0.32
C ASP A 86 1.71 18.04 0.17
N ALA A 87 0.44 17.67 -0.02
CA ALA A 87 0.03 16.30 -0.33
C ALA A 87 0.70 15.77 -1.61
N ARG A 88 1.00 16.64 -2.58
CA ARG A 88 1.75 16.28 -3.78
C ARG A 88 3.12 15.68 -3.46
N ILE A 89 3.81 16.30 -2.52
CA ILE A 89 5.15 15.91 -2.09
C ILE A 89 5.06 14.55 -1.40
N GLN A 90 4.09 14.40 -0.49
CA GLN A 90 3.86 13.16 0.25
C GLN A 90 3.51 11.98 -0.67
N ALA A 91 2.60 12.18 -1.64
CA ALA A 91 2.23 11.16 -2.62
C ALA A 91 3.44 10.73 -3.48
N ARG A 92 4.25 11.69 -3.94
CA ARG A 92 5.47 11.40 -4.71
C ARG A 92 6.49 10.65 -3.86
N ASP A 93 6.69 11.05 -2.60
CA ASP A 93 7.66 10.41 -1.71
C ASP A 93 7.23 8.99 -1.36
N TYR A 94 5.92 8.73 -1.21
CA TYR A 94 5.37 7.38 -1.09
C TYR A 94 5.68 6.50 -2.31
N ILE A 95 5.38 6.99 -3.52
CA ILE A 95 5.67 6.27 -4.77
C ILE A 95 7.17 6.00 -4.92
N ALA A 96 8.02 6.96 -4.55
CA ALA A 96 9.47 6.77 -4.61
C ALA A 96 9.95 5.65 -3.67
N THR A 97 9.39 5.54 -2.46
CA THR A 97 9.69 4.42 -1.56
C THR A 97 9.24 3.08 -2.15
N LEU A 98 8.09 3.02 -2.83
CA LEU A 98 7.66 1.81 -3.55
C LEU A 98 8.66 1.41 -4.64
N ASP A 99 9.25 2.38 -5.35
CA ASP A 99 10.26 2.11 -6.38
C ASP A 99 11.56 1.54 -5.84
N GLU A 100 12.06 2.09 -4.73
CA GLU A 100 13.23 1.55 -4.04
C GLU A 100 12.96 0.12 -3.55
N ARG A 101 11.76 -0.11 -3.02
CA ARG A 101 11.31 -1.44 -2.59
C ARG A 101 11.29 -2.42 -3.77
N ASN A 102 10.72 -2.02 -4.91
CA ASN A 102 10.66 -2.81 -6.13
C ASN A 102 12.05 -3.17 -6.67
N THR A 103 12.97 -2.19 -6.64
CA THR A 103 14.38 -2.40 -7.02
C THR A 103 15.03 -3.44 -6.11
N THR A 104 14.78 -3.37 -4.80
CA THR A 104 15.31 -4.32 -3.82
C THR A 104 14.75 -5.74 -4.05
N LEU A 105 13.46 -5.87 -4.35
CA LEU A 105 12.84 -7.14 -4.72
C LEU A 105 13.47 -7.75 -5.99
N ASP A 106 13.72 -6.95 -7.01
CA ASP A 106 14.37 -7.42 -8.25
C ASP A 106 15.78 -7.95 -8.02
N LEU A 107 16.57 -7.26 -7.19
CA LEU A 107 17.92 -7.67 -6.83
C LEU A 107 17.89 -9.02 -6.12
N LEU A 108 17.02 -9.17 -5.12
CA LEU A 108 16.83 -10.43 -4.39
C LEU A 108 16.29 -11.55 -5.29
N ALA A 109 15.36 -11.25 -6.21
CA ALA A 109 14.80 -12.22 -7.15
C ALA A 109 15.82 -12.71 -8.18
N THR A 110 16.81 -11.87 -8.53
CA THR A 110 17.83 -12.21 -9.53
C THR A 110 18.90 -13.11 -8.94
N GLY A 111 19.39 -12.83 -7.72
CA GLY A 111 20.18 -13.75 -6.87
C GLY A 111 21.49 -14.35 -7.42
N ILE A 112 21.82 -14.19 -8.71
CA ILE A 112 22.88 -14.95 -9.40
C ILE A 112 24.30 -14.55 -8.95
N GLU A 113 24.49 -13.40 -8.30
CA GLU A 113 25.81 -12.88 -7.93
C GLU A 113 25.89 -12.31 -6.50
N LEU A 114 24.86 -12.51 -5.67
CA LEU A 114 24.84 -11.96 -4.31
C LEU A 114 25.54 -12.91 -3.34
N SER A 115 26.42 -12.36 -2.49
CA SER A 115 26.92 -13.08 -1.33
C SER A 115 25.81 -13.25 -0.29
N GLN A 116 26.03 -14.12 0.69
CA GLN A 116 25.06 -14.29 1.78
C GLN A 116 24.87 -12.99 2.58
N ASP A 117 25.96 -12.25 2.81
CA ASP A 117 25.91 -10.94 3.48
C ASP A 117 25.08 -9.94 2.66
N ASP A 118 25.24 -9.91 1.32
CA ASP A 118 24.43 -9.04 0.46
C ASP A 118 22.93 -9.39 0.51
N VAL A 119 22.59 -10.68 0.58
CA VAL A 119 21.20 -11.13 0.70
C VAL A 119 20.59 -10.69 2.04
N ASP A 120 21.35 -10.80 3.13
CA ASP A 120 20.89 -10.40 4.47
C ASP A 120 20.69 -8.88 4.56
N ASP A 121 21.61 -8.09 3.99
CA ASP A 121 21.52 -6.64 3.92
C ASP A 121 20.32 -6.19 3.07
N LEU A 122 20.13 -6.80 1.89
CA LEU A 122 18.98 -6.49 1.02
C LEU A 122 17.66 -6.91 1.64
N THR A 123 17.62 -8.03 2.37
CA THR A 123 16.41 -8.48 3.09
C THR A 123 16.05 -7.51 4.21
N THR A 124 17.05 -7.03 4.97
CA THR A 124 16.86 -6.01 6.00
C THR A 124 16.36 -4.71 5.38
N ARG A 125 17.00 -4.25 4.30
CA ARG A 125 16.59 -3.05 3.56
C ARG A 125 15.18 -3.17 2.99
N LEU A 126 14.80 -4.34 2.48
CA LEU A 126 13.45 -4.61 2.00
C LEU A 126 12.41 -4.47 3.11
N GLY A 127 12.72 -4.96 4.31
CA GLY A 127 11.89 -4.80 5.50
C GLY A 127 11.70 -3.34 5.89
N GLU A 128 12.80 -2.57 5.95
CA GLU A 128 12.76 -1.12 6.25
C GLU A 128 11.92 -0.35 5.22
N LEU A 129 12.12 -0.60 3.92
CA LEU A 129 11.38 0.06 2.85
C LEU A 129 9.89 -0.31 2.87
N THR A 130 9.57 -1.56 3.22
CA THR A 130 8.19 -2.01 3.38
C THR A 130 7.51 -1.28 4.54
N GLN A 131 8.20 -1.13 5.66
CA GLN A 131 7.69 -0.36 6.80
C GLN A 131 7.54 1.13 6.47
N ASP A 132 8.55 1.76 5.86
CA ASP A 132 8.49 3.18 5.47
C ASP A 132 7.36 3.45 4.46
N ALA A 133 7.16 2.55 3.49
CA ALA A 133 6.03 2.65 2.57
C ALA A 133 4.68 2.55 3.32
N ALA A 134 4.55 1.64 4.29
CA ALA A 134 3.34 1.53 5.10
C ALA A 134 3.09 2.78 5.96
N ASP A 135 4.13 3.33 6.60
CA ASP A 135 4.03 4.54 7.41
C ASP A 135 3.62 5.76 6.55
N LYS A 136 4.17 5.88 5.33
CA LYS A 136 3.77 6.93 4.37
C LYS A 136 2.35 6.73 3.84
N ALA A 137 1.94 5.49 3.58
CA ALA A 137 0.57 5.18 3.16
C ALA A 137 -0.43 5.60 4.25
N ILE A 138 -0.15 5.26 5.51
CA ILE A 138 -0.95 5.68 6.67
C ILE A 138 -1.00 7.22 6.78
N ALA A 139 0.14 7.90 6.61
CA ALA A 139 0.20 9.35 6.67
C ALA A 139 -0.63 10.03 5.56
N LEU A 140 -0.74 9.40 4.38
CA LEU A 140 -1.60 9.83 3.29
C LEU A 140 -3.09 9.48 3.51
N GLY A 141 -3.39 8.59 4.45
CA GLY A 141 -4.75 8.10 4.70
C GLY A 141 -5.17 6.94 3.78
N LEU A 142 -4.21 6.22 3.19
CA LEU A 142 -4.46 5.04 2.36
C LEU A 142 -4.72 3.83 3.25
N GLU A 143 -5.88 3.19 3.12
CA GLU A 143 -6.28 2.04 3.93
C GLU A 143 -5.93 0.70 3.27
N GLN A 144 -5.93 0.67 1.94
CA GLN A 144 -5.81 -0.55 1.14
C GLN A 144 -4.39 -0.80 0.62
N CYS A 145 -3.57 0.24 0.60
CA CYS A 145 -2.16 0.17 0.23
C CYS A 145 -1.32 -0.47 1.34
N ARG A 146 -1.42 -1.79 1.48
CA ARG A 146 -0.38 -2.56 2.18
C ARG A 146 0.83 -2.57 1.27
N ALA A 147 2.03 -2.32 1.79
CA ALA A 147 3.28 -2.20 1.04
C ALA A 147 3.72 -3.53 0.35
N GLY A 148 2.89 -4.03 -0.57
CA GLY A 148 3.02 -5.28 -1.32
C GLY A 148 2.71 -6.57 -0.54
N VAL A 149 2.99 -7.70 -1.20
CA VAL A 149 2.75 -9.07 -0.70
C VAL A 149 3.46 -9.30 0.63
N ASP A 150 2.71 -9.72 1.65
CA ASP A 150 3.27 -10.11 2.94
C ASP A 150 4.07 -11.43 2.81
N LEU A 151 5.40 -11.29 2.70
CA LEU A 151 6.33 -12.41 2.59
C LEU A 151 6.52 -13.17 3.91
N SER A 152 5.94 -12.71 5.03
CA SER A 152 6.09 -13.32 6.36
C SER A 152 5.48 -14.73 6.49
N SER A 153 4.71 -15.17 5.48
CA SER A 153 4.13 -16.53 5.45
C SER A 153 5.07 -17.61 4.89
N SER A 154 6.21 -17.23 4.30
CA SER A 154 7.24 -18.17 3.85
C SER A 154 8.29 -18.33 4.95
N GLY A 155 8.12 -19.35 5.81
CA GLY A 155 9.00 -19.65 6.94
C GLY A 155 10.45 -20.00 6.56
N ALA A 156 11.23 -18.99 6.18
CA ALA A 156 12.69 -18.99 6.23
C ALA A 156 13.08 -18.14 7.45
N GLY A 157 13.55 -18.81 8.49
CA GLY A 157 13.57 -18.30 9.85
C GLY A 157 14.37 -17.01 10.06
N THR A 158 13.76 -16.10 10.81
CA THR A 158 14.47 -15.17 11.68
C THR A 158 14.21 -15.61 13.12
N GLY A 159 15.22 -16.27 13.70
CA GLY A 159 15.31 -16.35 15.16
C GLY A 159 15.47 -14.94 15.69
N GLY A 160 14.39 -14.37 16.20
CA GLY A 160 14.35 -13.02 16.72
C GLY A 160 13.19 -12.89 17.70
N ALA A 161 13.43 -13.35 18.92
CA ALA A 161 12.52 -13.17 20.04
C ALA A 161 12.27 -11.67 20.25
N GLY A 162 11.04 -11.26 20.02
CA GLY A 162 10.51 -9.93 20.36
C GLY A 162 9.05 -10.08 20.74
N ALA A 163 8.75 -10.99 21.68
CA ALA A 163 7.45 -11.07 22.31
C ALA A 163 7.19 -9.75 23.03
N ALA A 164 6.36 -8.88 22.43
CA ALA A 164 5.65 -7.87 23.18
C ALA A 164 4.63 -8.60 24.07
N THR A 165 5.06 -8.99 25.25
CA THR A 165 4.18 -9.36 26.36
C THR A 165 3.36 -8.14 26.75
N PRO A 166 2.01 -8.19 26.74
CA PRO A 166 1.24 -7.28 27.57
C PRO A 166 1.54 -7.63 29.03
N THR A 167 2.19 -6.72 29.75
CA THR A 167 2.31 -6.77 31.21
C THR A 167 0.91 -6.55 31.79
N GLU A 168 0.20 -7.64 32.08
CA GLU A 168 -0.93 -7.61 33.00
C GLU A 168 -0.38 -7.61 34.43
N ASP A 169 -0.75 -6.57 35.18
CA ASP A 169 -0.47 -6.42 36.61
C ASP A 169 -1.07 -7.60 37.41
N PRO A 170 -0.39 -8.13 38.44
CA PRO A 170 -0.88 -9.28 39.18
C PRO A 170 -1.75 -8.81 40.35
N LEU A 171 -2.93 -9.40 40.56
CA LEU A 171 -3.24 -10.03 41.85
C LEU A 171 -4.60 -10.73 41.89
N THR A 172 -4.60 -11.81 42.67
CA THR A 172 -5.70 -12.48 43.41
C THR A 172 -6.51 -13.57 42.71
N THR A 173 -6.04 -14.81 42.89
CA THR A 173 -6.88 -16.01 43.14
C THR A 173 -7.77 -15.79 44.37
N PRO A 174 -8.93 -16.47 44.53
CA PRO A 174 -8.88 -17.90 44.89
C PRO A 174 -10.05 -18.81 44.45
N SER A 175 -9.75 -20.11 44.51
CA SER A 175 -10.59 -21.21 45.02
C SER A 175 -11.59 -21.92 44.10
N SER A 176 -11.37 -23.23 44.04
CA SER A 176 -12.15 -24.30 43.44
C SER A 176 -13.56 -24.47 44.00
N GLY A 177 -14.48 -24.93 43.15
CA GLY A 177 -15.80 -25.49 43.50
C GLY A 177 -16.37 -26.29 42.30
N PRO A 178 -17.13 -27.40 42.54
CA PRO A 178 -17.24 -28.49 41.58
C PRO A 178 -18.36 -28.36 40.53
N THR A 179 -18.11 -29.06 39.41
CA THR A 179 -18.99 -29.42 38.30
C THR A 179 -20.41 -29.81 38.70
N THR A 180 -21.42 -29.27 38.02
CA THR A 180 -22.76 -29.85 37.90
C THR A 180 -23.30 -29.59 36.49
N ILE A 181 -23.65 -30.66 35.78
CA ILE A 181 -24.40 -30.66 34.50
C ILE A 181 -25.85 -31.03 34.82
N PRO A 182 -26.83 -30.39 34.18
CA PRO A 182 -27.97 -31.10 33.57
C PRO A 182 -28.14 -30.62 32.11
N SER A 183 -28.18 -31.44 31.05
CA SER A 183 -29.11 -32.52 30.69
C SER A 183 -30.59 -32.16 30.76
N GLU A 184 -31.10 -31.49 29.73
CA GLU A 184 -32.50 -31.65 29.34
C GLU A 184 -32.75 -31.23 27.88
N PHE A 185 -32.94 -32.26 27.04
CA PHE A 185 -33.65 -32.22 25.78
C PHE A 185 -35.13 -31.92 26.08
N GLY A 186 -35.71 -30.91 25.44
CA GLY A 186 -37.13 -30.58 25.54
C GLY A 186 -37.68 -30.19 24.18
N THR A 187 -38.34 -31.15 23.53
CA THR A 187 -39.24 -30.97 22.38
C THR A 187 -40.66 -30.92 22.92
N GLU A 188 -41.43 -29.89 22.59
CA GLU A 188 -42.91 -29.83 22.66
C GLU A 188 -43.31 -28.52 21.93
N ASP A 189 -43.83 -28.55 20.70
CA ASP A 189 -45.22 -28.83 20.29
C ASP A 189 -46.25 -27.85 20.87
N GLY A 190 -46.99 -27.19 19.99
CA GLY A 190 -47.88 -26.07 20.33
C GLY A 190 -48.64 -25.54 19.13
N ALA A 191 -49.58 -26.36 18.65
CA ALA A 191 -50.69 -25.94 17.79
C ALA A 191 -51.84 -25.29 18.61
N GLU A 192 -52.83 -24.77 17.88
CA GLU A 192 -54.07 -24.06 18.30
C GLU A 192 -53.94 -22.53 18.48
N GLY A 193 -54.80 -21.70 17.88
CA GLY A 193 -56.08 -22.00 17.24
C GLY A 193 -56.65 -20.79 16.49
N ALA A 194 -57.65 -21.08 15.66
CA ALA A 194 -58.43 -20.16 14.84
C ALA A 194 -59.55 -19.48 15.64
N GLY A 195 -59.96 -18.29 15.20
CA GLY A 195 -61.14 -17.57 15.67
C GLY A 195 -61.20 -16.16 15.13
#